data_AF-Q4CNL6-F1
#
_entry.id   AF-Q4CNL6-F1
#
_cell.length_a   1.000
_cell.length_b   1.000
_cell.length_c   1.000
_cell.angle_alpha   90.00
_cell.angle_beta   90.00
_cell.angle_gamma   90.00
#
_symmetry.space_group_name_H-M   'P 1'
#
loop_
_entity.id
_entity.type
_entity.pdbx_description
1 polymer ?
#
loop_
_entity_poly.entity_id
_entity_poly.type
_entity_poly.pdbx_seq_one_letter_code
_entity_poly.pdbx_strand_id
1 'polypeptide(L)'
;MMSGLTSSSREELLRLDEQRAAVMRQIEEAMAFLNTTPVGLNGPLVDGEGFPRNDCDLYAVRRARQAVICGRNDLKALENSMHEKLALLHEENQEEATKQMERDNEARRKGKSDALQRE
;
A
#
# COMPACT_ATOMS: atom_id res chain seq x y z
N MET A 1 -6.67 28.78 -5.38
CA MET A 1 -7.57 27.61 -5.28
C MET A 1 -6.82 26.27 -5.26
N MET A 2 -5.58 26.17 -5.77
CA MET A 2 -4.86 24.88 -5.87
C MET A 2 -4.47 24.22 -4.52
N SER A 3 -4.14 25.01 -3.48
CA SER A 3 -3.69 24.46 -2.20
C SER A 3 -4.73 23.61 -1.45
N GLY A 4 -6.03 23.81 -1.74
CA GLY A 4 -7.11 23.03 -1.14
C GLY A 4 -7.34 21.66 -1.79
N LEU A 5 -6.98 21.52 -3.08
CA LEU A 5 -7.06 20.22 -3.76
C LEU A 5 -5.94 19.30 -3.29
N THR A 6 -4.71 19.82 -3.18
CA THR A 6 -3.55 19.03 -2.71
C THR A 6 -3.74 18.51 -1.28
N SER A 7 -4.39 19.29 -0.40
CA SER A 7 -4.72 18.82 0.95
C SER A 7 -5.77 17.70 0.91
N SER A 8 -6.80 17.83 0.08
CA SER A 8 -7.84 16.79 -0.06
C SER A 8 -7.29 15.48 -0.65
N SER A 9 -6.46 15.56 -1.68
CA SER A 9 -5.80 14.38 -2.27
C SER A 9 -4.88 13.67 -1.27
N ARG A 10 -4.17 14.44 -0.43
CA ARG A 10 -3.33 13.90 0.64
C ARG A 10 -4.16 13.22 1.73
N GLU A 11 -5.26 13.81 2.16
CA GLU A 11 -6.17 13.21 3.13
C GLU A 11 -6.76 11.90 2.61
N GLU A 12 -7.13 11.85 1.32
CA GLU A 12 -7.62 10.63 0.71
C GLU A 12 -6.55 9.53 0.64
N LEU A 13 -5.31 9.89 0.31
CA LEU A 13 -4.17 8.95 0.33
C LEU A 13 -3.91 8.40 1.75
N LEU A 14 -3.99 9.24 2.78
CA LEU A 14 -3.87 8.79 4.18
C LEU A 14 -5.00 7.85 4.56
N ARG A 15 -6.24 8.12 4.13
CA ARG A 15 -7.37 7.21 4.36
C ARG A 15 -7.18 5.86 3.66
N LEU A 16 -6.66 5.85 2.43
CA LEU A 16 -6.34 4.61 1.72
C LEU A 16 -5.21 3.85 2.41
N ASP A 17 -4.23 4.56 2.98
CA ASP A 17 -3.14 3.96 3.77
C ASP A 17 -3.67 3.25 5.02
N GLU A 18 -4.59 3.88 5.75
CA GLU A 18 -5.27 3.28 6.90
C GLU A 18 -6.07 2.03 6.50
N GLN A 19 -6.80 2.09 5.38
CA GLN A 19 -7.52 0.93 4.84
C GLN A 19 -6.56 -0.19 4.45
N ARG A 20 -5.43 0.14 3.79
CA ARG A 20 -4.38 -0.82 3.45
C ARG A 20 -3.85 -1.51 4.69
N ALA A 21 -3.49 -0.74 5.73
CA ALA A 21 -3.00 -1.29 6.99
C ALA A 21 -4.03 -2.20 7.69
N ALA A 22 -5.32 -1.84 7.63
CA ALA A 22 -6.39 -2.67 8.19
C ALA A 22 -6.53 -4.01 7.44
N VAL A 23 -6.47 -4.01 6.11
CA VAL A 23 -6.51 -5.23 5.29
C VAL A 23 -5.27 -6.09 5.51
N MET A 24 -4.08 -5.48 5.57
CA MET A 24 -2.83 -6.20 5.87
C MET A 24 -2.90 -6.93 7.21
N ARG A 25 -3.40 -6.26 8.26
CA ARG A 25 -3.60 -6.88 9.58
C ARG A 25 -4.56 -8.07 9.53
N GLN A 26 -5.67 -7.97 8.79
CA GLN A 26 -6.61 -9.10 8.62
C GLN A 26 -5.95 -10.29 7.91
N ILE A 27 -5.14 -10.03 6.88
CA ILE A 27 -4.38 -11.08 6.19
C ILE A 27 -3.38 -11.73 7.15
N GLU A 28 -2.66 -10.94 7.94
CA GLU A 28 -1.68 -11.42 8.93
C GLU A 28 -2.33 -12.30 10.00
N GLU A 29 -3.46 -11.87 10.57
CA GLU A 29 -4.23 -12.65 11.53
C GLU A 29 -4.71 -13.99 10.94
N ALA A 30 -5.25 -13.96 9.73
CA ALA A 30 -5.71 -15.18 9.05
C ALA A 30 -4.54 -16.12 8.68
N MET A 31 -3.40 -15.57 8.25
CA MET A 31 -2.19 -16.33 7.97
C MET A 31 -1.60 -16.93 9.26
N ALA A 32 -1.59 -16.18 10.37
CA ALA A 32 -1.14 -16.66 11.66
C ALA A 32 -1.98 -17.86 12.13
N PHE A 33 -3.32 -17.79 11.98
CA PHE A 33 -4.20 -18.94 12.21
C PHE A 33 -3.87 -20.11 11.28
N LEU A 34 -3.73 -19.89 9.97
CA LEU A 34 -3.44 -20.97 9.03
C LEU A 34 -2.11 -21.68 9.33
N ASN A 35 -1.10 -20.94 9.81
CA ASN A 35 0.20 -21.50 10.18
C ASN A 35 0.15 -22.43 11.40
N THR A 36 -0.91 -22.39 12.21
CA THR A 36 -1.11 -23.36 13.31
C THR A 36 -1.85 -24.62 12.85
N THR A 37 -2.39 -24.63 11.63
CA THR A 37 -3.15 -25.76 11.07
C THR A 37 -2.26 -26.63 10.18
N PRO A 38 -2.45 -27.97 10.16
CA PRO A 38 -1.63 -28.88 9.36
C PRO A 38 -1.77 -28.66 7.84
N VAL A 39 -2.86 -28.04 7.40
CA VAL A 39 -3.17 -27.81 5.98
C VAL A 39 -2.68 -26.46 5.46
N GLY A 40 -2.45 -25.47 6.31
CA GLY A 40 -2.04 -24.13 5.90
C GLY A 40 -2.93 -23.50 4.82
N LEU A 41 -2.36 -22.64 3.99
CA LEU A 41 -3.09 -21.91 2.93
C LEU A 41 -3.51 -22.80 1.74
N ASN A 42 -2.68 -23.76 1.34
CA ASN A 42 -2.83 -24.50 0.07
C ASN A 42 -2.97 -26.02 0.24
N GLY A 43 -2.83 -26.55 1.47
CA GLY A 43 -2.89 -27.99 1.70
C GLY A 43 -4.27 -28.61 1.41
N PRO A 44 -4.32 -29.92 1.17
CA PRO A 44 -5.56 -30.63 0.88
C PRO A 44 -6.51 -30.60 2.08
N LEU A 45 -7.80 -30.35 1.83
CA LEU A 45 -8.86 -30.40 2.86
C LEU A 45 -9.48 -31.80 3.02
N VAL A 46 -9.02 -32.73 2.20
CA VAL A 46 -9.39 -34.14 2.24
C VAL A 46 -8.16 -34.99 2.55
N ASP A 47 -8.39 -36.13 3.17
CA ASP A 47 -7.38 -37.16 3.36
C ASP A 47 -7.09 -37.93 2.05
N GLY A 48 -6.30 -38.99 2.14
CA GLY A 48 -5.94 -39.83 0.99
C GLY A 48 -7.08 -40.69 0.44
N GLU A 49 -8.14 -40.90 1.22
CA GLU A 49 -9.32 -41.67 0.82
C GLU A 49 -10.44 -40.78 0.26
N GLY A 50 -10.28 -39.45 0.35
CA GLY A 50 -11.23 -38.46 -0.15
C GLY A 50 -12.25 -37.99 0.89
N PHE A 51 -12.07 -38.33 2.17
CA PHE A 51 -12.93 -37.89 3.25
C PHE A 51 -12.44 -36.57 3.87
N PRO A 52 -13.34 -35.78 4.50
CA PRO A 52 -12.96 -34.57 5.22
C PRO A 52 -11.94 -34.89 6.32
N ARG A 53 -10.81 -34.15 6.35
CA ARG A 53 -9.80 -34.35 7.39
C ARG A 53 -10.39 -34.09 8.79
N ASN A 54 -9.99 -34.93 9.74
CA ASN A 54 -10.37 -34.82 11.15
C ASN A 54 -9.28 -34.14 12.02
N ASP A 55 -8.12 -33.84 11.44
CA ASP A 55 -6.96 -33.24 12.12
C ASP A 55 -7.07 -31.71 12.30
N CYS A 56 -8.04 -31.07 11.64
CA CYS A 56 -8.27 -29.64 11.74
C CYS A 56 -9.75 -29.28 11.54
N ASP A 57 -10.14 -28.12 12.06
CA ASP A 57 -11.44 -27.54 11.76
C ASP A 57 -11.45 -26.98 10.33
N LEU A 58 -12.02 -27.78 9.42
CA LEU A 58 -12.13 -27.42 8.00
C LEU A 58 -12.94 -26.15 7.75
N TYR A 59 -13.94 -25.86 8.59
CA TYR A 59 -14.75 -24.65 8.45
C TYR A 59 -13.91 -23.42 8.80
N ALA A 60 -13.20 -23.47 9.92
CA ALA A 60 -12.29 -22.39 10.31
C ALA A 60 -11.17 -22.18 9.29
N VAL A 61 -10.56 -23.26 8.79
CA VAL A 61 -9.55 -23.19 7.72
C VAL A 61 -10.11 -22.55 6.45
N ARG A 62 -11.29 -22.98 5.98
CA ARG A 62 -11.91 -22.41 4.77
C ARG A 62 -12.16 -20.91 4.93
N ARG A 63 -12.67 -20.49 6.08
CA ARG A 63 -12.88 -19.06 6.38
C ARG A 63 -11.57 -18.28 6.38
N ALA A 64 -10.53 -18.80 7.01
CA ALA A 64 -9.23 -18.13 7.03
C ALA A 64 -8.59 -18.07 5.63
N ARG A 65 -8.67 -19.14 4.83
CA ARG A 65 -8.22 -19.12 3.42
C ARG A 65 -8.97 -18.08 2.60
N GLN A 66 -10.30 -18.01 2.76
CA GLN A 66 -11.12 -16.99 2.10
C GLN A 66 -10.68 -15.57 2.50
N ALA A 67 -10.47 -15.33 3.80
CA ALA A 67 -10.00 -14.04 4.30
C ALA A 67 -8.65 -13.64 3.69
N VAL A 68 -7.70 -14.57 3.57
CA VAL A 68 -6.40 -14.31 2.92
C VAL A 68 -6.58 -14.02 1.43
N ILE A 69 -7.38 -14.81 0.71
CA ILE A 69 -7.55 -14.65 -0.74
C ILE A 69 -8.26 -13.32 -1.06
N CYS A 70 -9.39 -13.05 -0.41
CA CYS A 70 -10.11 -11.79 -0.56
C CYS A 70 -9.24 -10.61 -0.13
N GLY A 71 -8.60 -10.70 1.04
CA GLY A 71 -7.73 -9.64 1.54
C GLY A 71 -6.59 -9.32 0.58
N ARG A 72 -5.96 -10.31 -0.05
CA ARG A 72 -4.92 -10.07 -1.07
C ARG A 72 -5.45 -9.37 -2.32
N ASN A 73 -6.66 -9.72 -2.76
CA ASN A 73 -7.30 -9.05 -3.89
C ASN A 73 -7.64 -7.60 -3.55
N ASP A 74 -8.17 -7.36 -2.36
CA ASP A 74 -8.53 -6.04 -1.87
C ASP A 74 -7.28 -5.17 -1.66
N LEU A 75 -6.21 -5.75 -1.09
CA LEU A 75 -4.92 -5.08 -0.94
C LEU A 75 -4.39 -4.62 -2.30
N LYS A 76 -4.39 -5.49 -3.31
CA LYS A 76 -3.97 -5.14 -4.67
C LYS A 76 -4.82 -4.02 -5.26
N ALA A 77 -6.13 -4.04 -5.04
CA ALA A 77 -7.03 -2.98 -5.52
C ALA A 77 -6.76 -1.63 -4.82
N LEU A 78 -6.52 -1.65 -3.50
CA LEU A 78 -6.16 -0.47 -2.73
C LEU A 78 -4.81 0.10 -3.17
N GLU A 79 -3.79 -0.74 -3.35
CA GLU A 79 -2.48 -0.33 -3.82
C GLU A 79 -2.55 0.32 -5.20
N ASN A 80 -3.30 -0.26 -6.14
CA ASN A 80 -3.52 0.33 -7.46
C ASN A 80 -4.17 1.72 -7.36
N SER A 81 -5.22 1.87 -6.52
CA SER A 81 -5.89 3.15 -6.30
C SER A 81 -4.96 4.20 -5.68
N MET A 82 -4.10 3.79 -4.74
CA MET A 82 -3.07 4.67 -4.16
C MET A 82 -2.05 5.09 -5.22
N HIS A 83 -1.58 4.16 -6.06
CA HIS A 83 -0.64 4.46 -7.15
C HIS A 83 -1.22 5.47 -8.13
N GLU A 84 -2.47 5.30 -8.56
CA GLU A 84 -3.16 6.23 -9.46
C GLU A 84 -3.28 7.63 -8.85
N LYS A 85 -3.67 7.73 -7.58
CA LYS A 85 -3.80 9.03 -6.89
C LYS A 85 -2.45 9.71 -6.67
N LEU A 86 -1.40 8.95 -6.38
CA LEU A 86 -0.04 9.49 -6.28
C LEU A 86 0.46 10.02 -7.63
N ALA A 87 0.16 9.32 -8.73
CA ALA A 87 0.49 9.80 -10.07
C ALA A 87 -0.23 11.12 -10.39
N LEU A 88 -1.54 11.21 -10.13
CA LEU A 88 -2.32 12.45 -10.29
C LEU A 88 -1.74 13.60 -9.45
N LEU A 89 -1.44 13.36 -8.17
CA LEU A 89 -0.84 14.37 -7.30
C LEU A 89 0.55 14.80 -7.80
N HIS A 90 1.32 13.89 -8.40
CA HIS A 90 2.61 14.22 -8.97
C HIS A 90 2.48 15.09 -10.21
N GLU A 91 1.57 14.76 -11.11
CA GLU A 91 1.25 15.54 -12.32
C GLU A 91 0.77 16.96 -11.94
N GLU A 92 -0.14 17.09 -10.98
CA GLU A 92 -0.64 18.38 -10.49
C GLU A 92 0.47 19.27 -9.90
N ASN A 93 1.42 18.66 -9.18
CA ASN A 93 2.53 19.37 -8.57
C ASN A 93 3.75 19.52 -9.49
N GLN A 94 3.73 18.96 -10.70
CA GLN A 94 4.88 18.93 -11.58
C GLN A 94 5.33 20.35 -11.96
N GLU A 95 4.41 21.24 -12.30
CA GLU A 95 4.74 22.63 -12.66
C GLU A 95 5.28 23.44 -11.49
N GLU A 96 4.74 23.26 -10.29
CA GLU A 96 5.24 23.96 -9.11
C GLU A 96 6.59 23.40 -8.67
N ALA A 97 6.79 22.09 -8.79
CA ALA A 97 8.08 21.45 -8.55
C ALA A 97 9.15 21.95 -9.53
N THR A 98 8.83 22.07 -10.83
CA THR A 98 9.80 22.59 -11.82
C THR A 98 10.14 24.05 -11.55
N LYS A 99 9.15 24.92 -11.28
CA LYS A 99 9.40 26.31 -10.88
C LYS A 99 10.25 26.41 -9.62
N GLN A 100 9.99 25.55 -8.63
CA GLN A 100 10.78 25.53 -7.40
C GLN A 100 12.23 25.10 -7.67
N MET A 101 12.44 24.07 -8.48
CA MET A 101 13.77 23.64 -8.89
C MET A 101 14.54 24.75 -9.64
N GLU A 102 13.87 25.54 -10.49
CA GLU A 102 14.46 26.69 -11.16
C GLU A 102 14.91 27.76 -10.16
N ARG A 103 14.04 28.14 -9.22
CA ARG A 103 14.37 29.10 -8.14
C ARG A 103 15.55 28.62 -7.31
N ASP A 104 15.58 27.35 -6.93
CA ASP A 104 16.66 26.76 -6.12
C ASP A 104 17.98 26.74 -6.90
N ASN A 105 17.93 26.43 -8.20
CA ASN A 105 19.09 26.48 -9.08
C ASN A 105 19.64 27.91 -9.24
N GLU A 106 18.76 28.91 -9.38
CA GLU A 106 19.15 30.32 -9.42
C GLU A 106 19.79 30.77 -8.10
N ALA A 107 19.19 30.42 -6.96
CA ALA A 107 19.75 30.71 -5.65
C ALA A 107 21.14 30.08 -5.46
N ARG A 108 21.33 28.84 -5.93
CA ARG A 108 22.62 28.15 -5.91
C ARG A 108 23.66 28.81 -6.83
N ARG A 109 23.24 29.32 -7.99
CA ARG A 109 24.14 30.07 -8.91
C ARG A 109 24.57 31.40 -8.29
N LYS A 110 23.64 32.16 -7.70
CA LYS A 110 23.93 33.42 -6.99
C LYS A 110 24.86 33.19 -5.79
N GLY A 111 24.60 32.16 -4.98
CA GLY A 111 25.47 31.82 -3.87
C GLY A 111 26.91 31.46 -4.30
N LYS A 112 27.08 30.82 -5.46
CA LYS A 112 28.40 30.55 -6.04
C LYS A 112 29.09 31.81 -6.56
N SER A 113 28.37 32.72 -7.23
CA SER A 113 28.96 33.99 -7.69
C SER A 113 29.37 34.87 -6.53
N ASP A 114 28.55 34.93 -5.48
CA ASP A 114 28.82 35.75 -4.30
C ASP A 114 29.99 35.20 -3.48
N ALA A 115 30.18 33.87 -3.45
CA ALA A 115 31.35 33.24 -2.84
C ALA A 115 32.64 33.55 -3.63
N LEU A 116 32.59 33.46 -4.97
CA LEU A 116 33.72 33.81 -5.84
C LEU A 116 34.12 35.29 -5.77
N GLN A 117 33.17 36.19 -5.50
CA GLN A 117 33.46 37.62 -5.35
C GLN A 117 34.06 38.00 -3.99
N ARG A 118 34.07 37.08 -3.01
CA ARG A 118 34.61 37.31 -1.66
C ARG A 118 36.03 36.76 -1.47
N GLU A 119 36.54 36.00 -2.43
CA GLU A 119 37.94 35.57 -2.53
C GLU A 119 38.77 36.56 -3.35
#